data_AF-A0A7S1XWP2-F1
#
_entry.id   AF-A0A7S1XWP2-F1
#
_cell.length_a   1.000
_cell.length_b   1.000
_cell.length_c   1.000
_cell.angle_alpha   90.00
_cell.angle_beta   90.00
_cell.angle_gamma   90.00
#
_symmetry.space_group_name_H-M   'P 1'
#
loop_
_entity.id
_entity.type
_entity.pdbx_description
1 polymer ?
#
loop_
_entity_poly.entity_id
_entity_poly.type
_entity_poly.pdbx_seq_one_letter_code
_entity_poly.pdbx_strand_id
1 'polypeptide(L)'
;ASLGLRLLRSREGHAAHPRLVRFYGGEVLASLREGGGESLTLLTAGQDRALCTFHAARDVQSSEMSQGSLLKQARRLGVRVETLRLPPVVDVAFSEARARD
;
A
#
# COMPACT_ATOMS: atom_id res chain seq x y z
N ALA A 1 2.04 29.17 -24.57
CA ALA A 1 2.01 28.82 -23.14
C ALA A 1 1.54 27.37 -23.01
N SER A 2 2.41 26.44 -22.59
CA SER A 2 1.95 25.07 -22.30
C SER A 2 1.16 25.09 -21.00
N LEU A 3 -0.14 24.88 -21.07
CA LEU A 3 -0.98 24.64 -19.89
C LEU A 3 -0.52 23.31 -19.27
N GLY A 4 0.46 23.37 -18.36
CA GLY A 4 0.98 22.20 -17.67
C GLY A 4 -0.11 21.59 -16.80
N LEU A 5 -0.43 20.32 -17.03
CA LEU A 5 -1.36 19.57 -16.19
C LEU A 5 -0.82 19.50 -14.76
N ARG A 6 -1.56 20.08 -13.81
CA ARG A 6 -1.26 19.98 -12.37
C ARG A 6 -1.77 18.63 -11.87
N LEU A 7 -0.87 17.75 -11.44
CA LEU A 7 -1.25 16.53 -10.74
C LEU A 7 -1.99 16.90 -9.45
N LEU A 8 -3.29 16.60 -9.40
CA LEU A 8 -4.15 16.91 -8.26
C LEU A 8 -3.97 15.89 -7.13
N ARG A 9 -3.93 14.60 -7.48
CA ARG A 9 -3.72 13.48 -6.54
C ARG A 9 -3.04 12.33 -7.29
N SER A 10 -1.98 11.77 -6.73
CA SER A 10 -1.49 10.45 -7.10
C SER A 10 -2.28 9.39 -6.33
N ARG A 11 -2.56 8.26 -6.98
CA ARG A 11 -3.04 7.05 -6.31
C ARG A 11 -1.92 6.03 -6.43
N GLU A 12 -1.60 5.39 -5.32
CA GLU A 12 -0.65 4.29 -5.29
C GLU A 12 -1.42 3.01 -5.04
N GLY A 13 -1.11 1.98 -5.82
CA GLY A 13 -1.79 0.70 -5.79
C GLY A 13 -1.11 -0.28 -6.73
N HIS A 14 -1.71 -1.46 -6.88
CA HIS A 14 -1.06 -2.48 -7.67
C HIS A 14 -1.05 -2.15 -9.17
N ALA A 15 0.11 -2.30 -9.80
CA ALA A 15 0.28 -2.18 -11.26
C ALA A 15 -0.11 -3.48 -12.01
N ALA A 16 -0.33 -4.57 -11.26
CA ALA A 16 -0.76 -5.87 -11.77
C ALA A 16 -1.77 -6.50 -10.80
N HIS A 17 -2.33 -7.65 -11.14
CA HIS A 17 -3.31 -8.32 -10.27
C HIS A 17 -2.72 -8.68 -8.89
N PRO A 18 -3.38 -8.28 -7.77
CA PRO A 18 -3.00 -8.74 -6.43
C PRO A 18 -3.30 -10.22 -6.29
N ARG A 19 -2.35 -11.00 -5.78
CA ARG A 19 -2.49 -12.44 -5.55
C ARG A 19 -2.74 -12.80 -4.09
N LEU A 20 -2.51 -11.84 -3.18
CA LEU A 20 -2.76 -11.98 -1.76
C LEU A 20 -3.60 -10.79 -1.30
N VAL A 21 -4.64 -11.08 -0.53
CA VAL A 21 -5.51 -10.09 0.13
C VAL A 21 -5.86 -10.63 1.51
N ARG A 22 -5.59 -9.87 2.57
CA ARG A 22 -5.95 -10.22 3.96
C ARG A 22 -6.40 -8.98 4.72
N PHE A 23 -7.37 -9.14 5.62
CA PHE A 23 -7.70 -8.08 6.58
C PHE A 23 -6.51 -7.79 7.50
N TYR A 24 -6.37 -6.52 7.87
CA TYR A 24 -5.25 -5.99 8.64
C TYR A 24 -5.75 -4.96 9.66
N GLY A 25 -5.33 -5.14 10.91
CA GLY A 25 -5.73 -4.33 12.06
C GLY A 25 -7.01 -4.83 12.73
N GLY A 26 -6.88 -5.27 13.99
CA GLY A 26 -7.96 -5.51 14.96
C GLY A 26 -9.08 -6.48 14.57
N GLU A 27 -9.99 -6.72 15.51
CA GLU A 27 -11.29 -7.29 15.18
C GLU A 27 -12.06 -6.32 14.27
N VAL A 28 -12.54 -6.85 13.15
CA VAL A 28 -13.47 -6.15 12.25
C VAL A 28 -14.86 -6.14 12.88
N LEU A 29 -14.97 -5.53 14.06
CA LEU A 29 -16.26 -5.17 14.64
C LEU A 29 -16.77 -3.97 13.85
N ALA A 30 -17.44 -4.27 12.75
CA ALA A 30 -18.19 -3.33 11.92
C ALA A 30 -19.42 -2.78 12.70
N SER A 31 -19.22 -2.23 13.89
CA SER A 31 -20.23 -1.38 14.53
C SER A 31 -20.11 0.01 13.92
N LEU A 32 -20.97 0.25 12.92
CA LEU A 32 -21.20 1.53 12.22
C LEU A 32 -21.59 2.71 13.15
N ARG A 33 -21.43 2.61 14.47
CA ARG A 33 -21.90 3.60 15.44
C ARG A 33 -20.83 4.20 16.34
N GLU A 34 -19.75 3.52 16.66
CA GLU A 34 -18.71 4.07 17.53
C GLU A 34 -17.36 3.40 17.19
N GLY A 35 -16.39 4.14 16.66
CA GLY A 35 -14.98 3.71 16.58
C GLY A 35 -14.57 2.55 15.65
N GLY A 36 -15.50 1.76 15.11
CA GLY A 36 -15.21 0.53 14.32
C GLY A 36 -14.60 0.72 12.91
N GLY A 37 -14.15 1.93 12.56
CA GLY A 37 -13.61 2.25 11.24
C GLY A 37 -12.14 1.87 11.04
N GLU A 38 -11.39 1.55 12.09
CA GLU A 38 -9.95 1.24 11.99
C GLU A 38 -9.66 -0.13 11.36
N SER A 39 -10.62 -1.05 11.38
CA SER A 39 -10.43 -2.46 10.98
C SER A 39 -10.84 -2.79 9.53
N LEU A 40 -11.02 -1.78 8.66
CA LEU A 40 -11.31 -1.99 7.24
C LEU A 40 -10.07 -1.89 6.34
N THR A 41 -8.89 -2.09 6.93
CA THR A 41 -7.64 -2.11 6.19
C THR A 41 -7.35 -3.50 5.67
N LEU A 42 -6.89 -3.58 4.43
CA LEU A 42 -6.45 -4.78 3.76
C LEU A 42 -4.94 -4.69 3.54
N LEU A 43 -4.22 -5.77 3.78
CA LEU A 43 -2.89 -6.00 3.24
C LEU A 43 -3.01 -6.75 1.92
N THR A 44 -2.38 -6.23 0.88
CA THR A 44 -2.40 -6.83 -0.45
C THR A 44 -1.01 -6.96 -1.04
N ALA A 45 -0.77 -8.05 -1.76
CA ALA A 45 0.50 -8.29 -2.45
C ALA A 45 0.27 -8.83 -3.87
N GLY A 46 1.06 -8.39 -4.84
CA GLY A 46 0.81 -8.64 -6.27
C GLY A 46 2.01 -9.11 -7.08
N GLN A 47 1.77 -9.41 -8.35
CA GLN A 47 2.83 -9.76 -9.31
C GLN A 47 3.76 -8.58 -9.63
N ASP A 48 3.31 -7.37 -9.36
CA ASP A 48 4.11 -6.15 -9.39
C ASP A 48 5.14 -6.06 -8.25
N ARG A 49 5.21 -7.09 -7.39
CA ARG A 49 6.16 -7.23 -6.30
C ARG A 49 5.97 -6.22 -5.17
N ALA A 50 4.87 -5.46 -5.18
CA ALA A 50 4.54 -4.50 -4.13
C ALA A 50 3.75 -5.16 -3.00
N LEU A 51 3.95 -4.65 -1.78
CA LEU A 51 3.06 -4.84 -0.63
C LEU A 51 2.34 -3.52 -0.38
N CYS A 52 1.01 -3.51 -0.40
CA CYS A 52 0.22 -2.31 -0.20
C CYS A 52 -0.78 -2.48 0.96
N THR A 53 -1.10 -1.39 1.65
CA THR A 53 -2.33 -1.27 2.43
C THR A 53 -3.42 -0.65 1.57
N PHE A 54 -4.65 -1.12 1.75
CA PHE A 54 -5.85 -0.50 1.19
C PHE A 54 -6.91 -0.36 2.27
N HIS A 55 -7.48 0.83 2.46
CA HIS A 55 -8.61 0.99 3.37
C HIS A 55 -9.92 1.03 2.58
N ALA A 56 -10.86 0.13 2.88
CA ALA A 56 -12.07 -0.06 2.07
C ALA A 56 -12.93 1.20 1.91
N ALA A 57 -12.98 2.06 2.93
CA ALA A 57 -13.75 3.31 2.90
C ALA A 57 -12.92 4.60 2.73
N ARG A 58 -11.58 4.54 2.88
CA ARG A 58 -10.73 5.73 3.03
C ARG A 58 -9.48 5.60 2.17
N ASP A 59 -9.63 5.81 0.87
CA ASP A 59 -8.54 5.67 -0.11
C ASP A 59 -7.27 6.47 0.23
N VAL A 60 -7.41 7.58 0.97
CA VAL A 60 -6.27 8.39 1.43
C VAL A 60 -5.35 7.66 2.42
N GLN A 61 -5.83 6.57 3.04
CA GLN A 61 -5.04 5.72 3.94
C GLN A 61 -4.40 4.53 3.23
N SER A 62 -4.65 4.35 1.93
CA SER A 62 -3.98 3.33 1.12
C SER A 62 -2.55 3.75 0.80
N SER A 63 -1.59 2.83 0.86
CA SER A 63 -0.17 3.14 0.64
C SER A 63 0.64 1.90 0.26
N GLU A 64 1.75 2.08 -0.47
CA GLU A 64 2.77 1.04 -0.65
C GLU A 64 3.71 0.99 0.56
N MET A 65 4.05 -0.21 1.05
CA MET A 65 4.76 -0.40 2.33
C MET A 65 6.19 -0.92 2.22
N SER A 66 6.56 -1.57 1.11
CA SER A 66 7.76 -2.43 1.05
C SER A 66 8.96 -1.84 0.34
N GLN A 67 8.78 -0.88 -0.58
CA GLN A 67 9.86 -0.50 -1.50
C GLN A 67 10.18 1.00 -1.51
N GLY A 68 9.32 1.83 -0.93
CA GLY A 68 9.58 3.27 -0.82
C GLY A 68 9.79 3.95 -2.18
N SER A 69 10.64 4.97 -2.24
CA SER A 69 10.81 5.78 -3.47
C SER A 69 11.82 5.17 -4.46
N LEU A 70 11.46 4.04 -5.06
CA LEU A 70 12.29 3.39 -6.09
C LEU A 70 12.51 4.28 -7.32
N LEU A 71 11.53 5.11 -7.70
CA LEU A 71 11.67 6.05 -8.82
C LEU A 71 12.82 7.03 -8.59
N LYS A 72 12.96 7.56 -7.37
CA LYS A 72 14.05 8.47 -7.00
C LYS A 72 15.40 7.75 -7.05
N GLN A 73 15.46 6.52 -6.54
CA GLN A 73 16.69 5.72 -6.56
C GLN A 73 17.11 5.35 -7.99
N ALA A 74 16.17 4.90 -8.82
CA ALA A 74 16.40 4.54 -10.21
C ALA A 74 16.96 5.71 -11.02
N ARG A 75 16.35 6.90 -10.89
CA ARG A 75 16.86 8.14 -11.52
C ARG A 75 18.27 8.49 -11.09
N ARG A 76 18.59 8.35 -9.79
CA ARG A 76 19.94 8.60 -9.26
C ARG A 76 20.98 7.62 -9.81
N LEU A 77 20.60 6.36 -9.98
CA LEU A 77 21.49 5.29 -10.43
C LEU A 77 21.53 5.10 -11.96
N GLY A 78 20.65 5.77 -12.71
CA GLY A 78 20.55 5.62 -14.16
C GLY A 78 20.06 4.23 -14.60
N VAL A 79 19.30 3.53 -13.75
CA VAL A 79 18.79 2.19 -14.03
C VAL A 79 17.27 2.19 -14.17
N ARG A 80 16.71 1.11 -14.70
CA ARG A 80 15.27 0.88 -14.77
C ARG A 80 14.71 0.61 -13.37
N VAL A 81 13.52 1.12 -13.06
CA VAL A 81 12.92 0.96 -11.71
C VAL A 81 12.66 -0.52 -11.38
N GLU A 82 12.31 -1.31 -12.40
CA GLU A 82 11.97 -2.72 -12.26
C GLU A 82 13.17 -3.56 -11.80
N THR A 83 14.40 -3.09 -12.05
CA THR A 83 15.63 -3.79 -11.60
C THR A 83 15.93 -3.56 -10.13
N LEU A 84 15.32 -2.55 -9.51
CA LEU A 84 15.46 -2.26 -8.08
C LEU A 84 14.38 -2.92 -7.22
N ARG A 85 13.32 -3.47 -7.85
CA ARG A 85 12.24 -4.12 -7.12
C ARG A 85 12.73 -5.40 -6.44
N LEU A 86 12.34 -5.58 -5.18
CA LEU A 86 12.52 -6.84 -4.45
C LEU A 86 11.78 -7.97 -5.18
N PRO A 87 12.15 -9.25 -4.94
CA PRO A 87 11.39 -10.40 -5.43
C PRO A 87 9.91 -10.34 -5.02
N PRO A 88 9.02 -11.05 -5.73
CA PRO A 88 7.60 -11.06 -5.40
C PRO A 88 7.33 -11.47 -3.94
N VAL A 89 6.41 -10.77 -3.29
CA VAL A 89 5.87 -11.18 -1.98
C VAL A 89 5.11 -12.50 -2.18
N VAL A 90 5.44 -13.50 -1.36
CA VAL A 90 4.85 -14.85 -1.44
C VAL A 90 3.87 -15.14 -0.31
N ASP A 91 4.03 -14.50 0.85
CA ASP A 91 3.11 -14.59 1.98
C ASP A 91 3.29 -13.34 2.88
N VAL A 92 2.33 -13.09 3.76
CA VAL A 92 2.37 -12.02 4.76
C VAL A 92 1.83 -12.50 6.10
N ALA A 93 2.44 -12.04 7.19
CA ALA A 93 1.94 -12.23 8.54
C ALA A 93 2.01 -10.90 9.29
N PHE A 94 1.10 -10.68 10.22
CA PHE A 94 1.10 -9.51 11.08
C PHE A 94 0.65 -9.90 12.49
N SER A 95 1.06 -9.10 13.47
CA SER A 95 0.63 -9.20 14.85
C SER A 95 0.54 -7.80 15.42
N GLU A 96 -0.41 -7.58 16.32
CA GLU A 96 -0.51 -6.30 17.01
C GLU A 96 0.57 -6.21 18.09
N ALA A 97 1.38 -5.16 18.04
CA ALA A 97 2.21 -4.79 19.16
C ALA A 97 1.37 -3.94 20.11
N ARG A 98 1.51 -4.13 21.44
CA ARG A 98 0.87 -3.24 22.41
C ARG A 98 1.30 -1.80 22.13
N ALA A 99 0.33 -0.88 22.09
CA ALA A 99 0.62 0.55 22.09
C ALA A 99 1.50 0.85 23.31
N ARG A 100 2.57 1.65 23.11
CA ARG A 100 3.31 2.20 24.25
C ARG A 100 2.43 3.26 24.91
N ASP A 101 2.21 3.10 26.21
CA ASP A 101 1.51 4.08 27.07
C ASP A 101 2.16 5.47 27.00
#